data_AF-A0A3M5MJT7-F1
#
_entry.id   AF-A0A3M5MJT7-F1
#
_cell.length_a   1.000
_cell.length_b   1.000
_cell.length_c   1.000
_cell.angle_alpha   90.00
_cell.angle_beta   90.00
_cell.angle_gamma   90.00
#
_symmetry.space_group_name_H-M   'P 1'
#
loop_
_entity.id
_entity.type
_entity.pdbx_description
1 polymer ?
#
loop_
_entity_poly.entity_id
_entity_poly.type
_entity_poly.pdbx_seq_one_letter_code
_entity_poly.pdbx_strand_id
1 'polypeptide(L)'
;MKIHVCSLVAPDSPAGQPWMPVYIHSKLMIVDDVYTTHGSANINTRSMMVDSELNICHEHPEFSQPLRRRLWDLHTKGRGMQDDPEEAFMAWGEIIKQNKEFKSKSSSPSASLVEFYYSETTMTDFD
;
A
#
# COMPACT_ATOMS: atom_id res chain seq x y z
N MET A 1 11.46 9.41 12.92
CA MET A 1 10.76 9.20 11.64
C MET A 1 9.72 8.11 11.87
N LYS A 2 8.44 8.36 11.59
CA LYS A 2 7.34 7.38 11.71
C LYS A 2 7.01 6.90 10.29
N ILE A 3 6.95 5.59 10.04
CA ILE A 3 6.72 5.01 8.70
C ILE A 3 5.85 3.75 8.85
N HIS A 4 4.90 3.56 7.94
CA HIS A 4 4.23 2.29 7.72
C HIS A 4 4.70 1.69 6.40
N VAL A 5 5.09 0.42 6.42
CA VAL A 5 5.34 -0.37 5.20
C VAL A 5 4.27 -1.44 5.15
N CYS A 6 3.47 -1.42 4.09
CA CYS A 6 2.25 -2.23 4.00
C CYS A 6 2.16 -2.98 2.67
N SER A 7 1.34 -4.03 2.67
CA SER A 7 0.84 -4.69 1.47
C SER A 7 -0.69 -4.75 1.52
N LEU A 8 -1.30 -5.37 0.51
CA LEU A 8 -2.74 -5.49 0.37
C LEU A 8 -3.16 -6.95 0.27
N VAL A 9 -4.31 -7.28 0.86
CA VAL A 9 -5.02 -8.54 0.69
C VAL A 9 -6.46 -8.31 0.22
N ALA A 10 -7.07 -9.29 -0.43
CA ALA A 10 -8.47 -9.21 -0.84
C ALA A 10 -9.35 -9.16 0.42
N PRO A 11 -10.17 -8.09 0.62
CA PRO A 11 -10.91 -7.88 1.85
C PRO A 11 -12.04 -8.91 2.06
N ASP A 12 -12.41 -9.64 1.01
CA ASP A 12 -13.38 -10.73 0.99
C ASP A 12 -12.73 -12.12 1.18
N SER A 13 -11.44 -12.18 1.51
CA SER A 13 -10.78 -13.45 1.86
C SER A 13 -11.55 -14.17 2.98
N PRO A 14 -12.00 -15.42 2.77
CA PRO A 14 -12.88 -16.10 3.71
C PRO A 14 -12.14 -16.52 4.99
N ALA A 15 -12.86 -16.54 6.10
CA ALA A 15 -12.35 -17.10 7.35
C ALA A 15 -11.99 -18.59 7.19
N GLY A 16 -10.96 -19.03 7.91
CA GLY A 16 -10.42 -20.38 7.85
C GLY A 16 -9.49 -20.66 6.65
N GLN A 17 -9.34 -19.71 5.73
CA GLN A 17 -8.45 -19.83 4.57
C GLN A 17 -7.32 -18.79 4.62
N PRO A 18 -6.17 -19.06 3.97
CA PRO A 18 -5.15 -18.04 3.75
C PRO A 18 -5.72 -16.83 3.03
N TRP A 19 -5.34 -15.63 3.46
CA TRP A 19 -5.74 -14.39 2.79
C TRP A 19 -5.11 -14.31 1.41
N MET A 20 -5.89 -13.92 0.41
CA MET A 20 -5.42 -13.75 -0.96
C MET A 20 -4.64 -12.44 -1.08
N PRO A 21 -3.33 -12.44 -1.40
CA PRO A 21 -2.58 -11.21 -1.61
C PRO A 21 -3.06 -10.48 -2.87
N VAL A 22 -3.07 -9.15 -2.80
CA VAL A 22 -3.31 -8.29 -3.97
C VAL A 22 -1.96 -7.93 -4.58
N TYR A 23 -1.80 -8.21 -5.86
CA TYR A 23 -0.58 -7.86 -6.59
C TYR A 23 -0.54 -6.35 -6.90
N ILE A 24 0.36 -5.63 -6.22
CA ILE A 24 0.53 -4.19 -6.40
C ILE A 24 1.44 -3.95 -7.61
N HIS A 25 0.83 -3.65 -8.76
CA HIS A 25 1.57 -3.36 -10.00
C HIS A 25 1.77 -1.85 -10.25
N SER A 26 1.20 -0.98 -9.41
CA SER A 26 1.27 0.47 -9.56
C SER A 26 2.69 1.00 -9.41
N LYS A 27 3.07 1.96 -10.25
CA LYS A 27 4.23 2.83 -10.02
C LYS A 27 3.71 4.26 -9.90
N LEU A 28 3.32 4.59 -8.67
CA LEU A 28 2.61 5.79 -8.30
C LEU A 28 3.27 6.37 -7.05
N MET A 29 3.45 7.69 -7.01
CA MET A 29 3.87 8.41 -5.82
C MET A 29 3.05 9.69 -5.68
N ILE A 30 2.61 9.99 -4.46
CA ILE A 30 1.93 11.21 -4.07
C ILE A 30 2.75 11.85 -2.94
N VAL A 31 3.03 13.14 -3.04
CA VAL A 31 3.77 13.90 -2.02
C VAL A 31 2.97 15.14 -1.64
N ASP A 32 2.75 15.30 -0.33
CA ASP A 32 2.10 16.45 0.31
C ASP A 32 0.72 16.82 -0.24
N ASP A 33 0.00 15.87 -0.87
CA ASP A 33 -1.25 16.15 -1.59
C ASP A 33 -1.08 17.22 -2.70
N VAL A 34 0.15 17.45 -3.19
CA VAL A 34 0.48 18.43 -4.24
C VAL A 34 1.02 17.73 -5.48
N TYR A 35 2.12 16.99 -5.33
CA TYR A 35 2.82 16.35 -6.44
C TYR A 35 2.35 14.91 -6.59
N THR A 36 1.98 14.52 -7.80
CA THR A 36 1.70 13.12 -8.15
C THR A 36 2.51 12.75 -9.39
N THR A 37 3.15 11.57 -9.36
CA THR A 37 3.76 10.95 -10.55
C THR A 37 3.20 9.54 -10.74
N HIS A 38 2.84 9.22 -11.98
CA HIS A 38 2.28 7.93 -12.36
C HIS A 38 2.88 7.49 -13.69
N GLY A 39 3.31 6.23 -13.77
CA GLY A 39 3.91 5.71 -15.00
C GLY A 39 4.33 4.27 -14.90
N SER A 40 5.37 3.92 -15.67
CA SER A 40 5.89 2.56 -15.78
C SER A 40 7.13 2.31 -14.91
N ALA A 41 7.87 3.37 -14.52
CA ALA A 41 9.14 3.25 -13.82
C ALA A 41 9.00 2.69 -12.39
N ASN A 42 9.56 1.51 -12.14
CA ASN A 42 9.66 0.94 -10.79
C ASN A 42 10.76 1.63 -9.97
N ILE A 43 10.69 1.54 -8.64
CA ILE A 43 11.79 1.95 -7.74
C ILE A 43 12.86 0.84 -7.70
N ASN A 44 13.62 0.72 -8.78
CA ASN A 44 14.79 -0.16 -8.88
C ASN A 44 15.79 0.40 -9.90
N THR A 45 17.03 -0.10 -9.89
CA THR A 45 18.09 0.39 -10.80
C THR A 45 17.78 0.17 -12.27
N ARG A 46 17.04 -0.89 -12.61
CA ARG A 46 16.68 -1.22 -13.99
C ARG A 46 15.76 -0.15 -14.59
N SER A 47 14.63 0.14 -13.97
CA SER A 47 13.70 1.19 -14.42
C SER A 47 14.30 2.59 -14.30
N MET A 48 15.13 2.85 -13.28
CA MET A 48 15.66 4.20 -13.03
C MET A 48 16.90 4.55 -13.87
N MET A 49 17.57 3.58 -14.50
CA MET A 49 18.83 3.83 -15.22
C MET A 49 18.97 3.12 -16.57
N VAL A 50 18.22 2.04 -16.83
CA VAL A 50 18.49 1.13 -17.96
C VAL A 50 17.32 1.05 -18.93
N ASP A 51 16.14 0.67 -18.44
CA ASP A 51 14.96 0.45 -19.27
C ASP A 51 14.37 1.79 -19.73
N SER A 52 13.77 1.78 -20.92
CA SER A 52 12.98 2.93 -21.38
C SER A 52 11.65 2.98 -20.63
N GLU A 53 11.49 3.97 -19.78
CA GLU A 53 10.29 4.18 -18.96
C GLU A 53 9.63 5.53 -19.26
N LEU A 54 8.35 5.66 -18.91
CA LEU A 54 7.62 6.92 -19.02
C LEU A 54 6.76 7.16 -17.77
N ASN A 55 6.89 8.34 -17.20
CA ASN A 55 6.00 8.85 -16.15
C ASN A 55 5.41 10.19 -16.56
N ILE A 56 4.17 10.44 -16.16
CA ILE A 56 3.54 11.75 -16.17
C ILE A 56 3.50 12.24 -14.73
N CYS A 57 3.94 13.48 -14.51
CA CYS A 57 3.82 14.14 -13.22
C CYS A 57 3.01 15.43 -13.33
N HIS A 58 2.37 15.81 -12.23
CA HIS A 58 1.60 17.04 -12.13
C HIS A 58 1.60 17.57 -10.69
N GLU A 59 1.45 18.88 -10.53
CA GLU A 59 1.50 19.61 -9.25
C GLU A 59 0.17 20.32 -8.98
N HIS A 60 -0.90 19.52 -8.93
CA HIS A 60 -2.28 20.00 -8.87
C HIS A 60 -2.99 19.37 -7.68
N PRO A 61 -3.10 20.08 -6.54
CA PRO A 61 -3.73 19.56 -5.33
C PRO A 61 -5.18 19.11 -5.53
N GLU A 62 -5.89 19.75 -6.46
CA GLU A 62 -7.25 19.41 -6.87
C GLU A 62 -7.39 17.99 -7.44
N PHE A 63 -6.28 17.37 -7.84
CA PHE A 63 -6.24 15.97 -8.28
C PHE A 63 -5.50 15.06 -7.30
N SER A 64 -4.39 15.53 -6.73
CA SER A 64 -3.53 14.75 -5.82
C SER A 64 -4.26 14.33 -4.54
N GLN A 65 -4.94 15.27 -3.85
CA GLN A 65 -5.67 14.95 -2.62
C GLN A 65 -6.85 13.99 -2.84
N PRO A 66 -7.76 14.21 -3.81
CA PRO A 66 -8.83 13.26 -4.08
C PRO A 66 -8.32 11.87 -4.46
N LEU A 67 -7.21 11.78 -5.21
CA LEU A 67 -6.58 10.50 -5.55
C LEU A 67 -6.10 9.77 -4.29
N ARG A 68 -5.35 10.45 -3.41
CA ARG A 68 -4.90 9.88 -2.14
C ARG A 68 -6.09 9.39 -1.31
N ARG A 69 -7.09 10.24 -1.09
CA ARG A 69 -8.28 9.89 -0.29
C ARG A 69 -8.97 8.66 -0.85
N ARG A 70 -9.17 8.57 -2.17
CA ARG A 70 -9.81 7.41 -2.82
C ARG A 70 -9.01 6.13 -2.64
N LEU A 71 -7.69 6.17 -2.83
CA LEU A 71 -6.83 4.99 -2.63
C LEU A 71 -6.83 4.55 -1.16
N TRP A 72 -6.68 5.51 -0.24
CA TRP A 72 -6.68 5.25 1.18
C TRP A 72 -8.03 4.68 1.65
N ASP A 73 -9.15 5.23 1.20
CA ASP A 73 -10.50 4.73 1.46
C ASP A 73 -10.63 3.25 1.05
N LEU A 74 -10.24 2.91 -0.18
CA LEU A 74 -10.26 1.54 -0.68
C LEU A 74 -9.42 0.57 0.16
N HIS A 75 -8.21 1.00 0.56
CA HIS A 75 -7.27 0.12 1.26
C HIS A 75 -7.64 -0.04 2.74
N THR A 76 -8.23 0.99 3.34
CA THR A 76 -8.52 1.07 4.78
C THR A 76 -9.97 0.83 5.14
N LYS A 77 -10.83 0.60 4.13
CA LYS A 77 -12.28 0.47 4.29
C LYS A 77 -12.89 1.74 4.92
N GLY A 78 -12.48 2.90 4.41
CA GLY A 78 -12.94 4.23 4.83
C GLY A 78 -12.46 4.73 6.18
N ARG A 79 -11.55 4.01 6.86
CA ARG A 79 -11.10 4.36 8.21
C ARG A 79 -9.83 5.20 8.25
N GLY A 80 -9.08 5.26 7.15
CA GLY A 80 -7.74 5.85 7.09
C GLY A 80 -7.56 6.89 6.00
N MET A 81 -8.61 7.63 5.62
CA MET A 81 -8.60 8.65 4.56
C MET A 81 -8.47 10.10 5.07
N GLN A 82 -8.18 10.28 6.35
CA GLN A 82 -8.04 11.60 6.99
C GLN A 82 -6.99 12.45 6.25
N ASP A 83 -7.18 13.77 6.27
CA ASP A 83 -6.21 14.72 5.69
C ASP A 83 -5.08 15.03 6.64
N ASP A 84 -5.35 14.97 7.94
CA ASP A 84 -4.31 15.05 8.95
C ASP A 84 -3.46 13.76 8.90
N PRO A 85 -2.14 13.86 8.61
CA PRO A 85 -1.30 12.68 8.48
C PRO A 85 -1.09 11.93 9.79
N GLU A 86 -1.17 12.60 10.95
CA GLU A 86 -1.02 11.94 12.24
C GLU A 86 -2.26 11.09 12.57
N GLU A 87 -3.46 11.63 12.35
CA GLU A 87 -4.70 10.86 12.47
C GLU A 87 -4.73 9.66 11.53
N ALA A 88 -4.35 9.85 10.25
CA ALA A 88 -4.27 8.77 9.28
C ALA A 88 -3.24 7.72 9.70
N PHE A 89 -2.05 8.13 10.16
CA PHE A 89 -1.00 7.21 10.63
C PHE A 89 -1.48 6.34 11.80
N MET A 90 -2.20 6.92 12.75
CA MET A 90 -2.77 6.19 13.89
C MET A 90 -3.86 5.22 13.44
N ALA A 91 -4.77 5.65 12.55
CA ALA A 91 -5.82 4.79 12.01
C ALA A 91 -5.25 3.58 11.25
N TRP A 92 -4.21 3.79 10.44
CA TRP A 92 -3.52 2.72 9.73
C TRP A 92 -2.86 1.74 10.70
N GLY A 93 -2.23 2.25 11.76
CA GLY A 93 -1.64 1.42 12.82
C GLY A 93 -2.64 0.49 13.49
N GLU A 94 -3.84 1.00 13.79
CA GLU A 94 -4.92 0.18 14.36
C GLU A 94 -5.44 -0.88 13.38
N ILE A 95 -5.57 -0.54 12.09
CA ILE A 95 -5.97 -1.52 11.05
C ILE A 95 -4.93 -2.63 10.95
N ILE A 96 -3.64 -2.28 10.91
CA ILE A 96 -2.53 -3.22 10.86
C ILE A 96 -2.58 -4.17 12.07
N LYS A 97 -2.72 -3.61 13.28
CA LYS A 97 -2.82 -4.38 14.52
C LYS A 97 -4.02 -5.34 14.50
N GLN A 98 -5.21 -4.86 14.14
CA GLN A 98 -6.41 -5.69 14.01
C GLN A 98 -6.22 -6.82 12.99
N ASN A 99 -5.60 -6.52 11.84
CA ASN A 99 -5.35 -7.53 10.83
C ASN A 99 -4.33 -8.58 11.28
N LYS A 100 -3.31 -8.22 12.07
CA LYS A 100 -2.43 -9.22 12.70
C LYS A 100 -3.21 -10.17 13.61
N GLU A 101 -4.10 -9.63 14.44
CA GLU A 101 -4.95 -10.44 15.32
C GLU A 101 -5.91 -11.34 14.53
N PHE A 102 -6.57 -10.81 13.50
CA PHE A 102 -7.50 -11.57 12.67
C PHE A 102 -6.79 -12.68 11.90
N LYS A 103 -5.58 -12.42 11.39
CA LYS A 103 -4.75 -13.44 10.76
C LYS A 103 -4.39 -14.56 11.74
N SER A 104 -4.05 -14.23 12.99
CA SER A 104 -3.74 -15.24 14.03
C SER A 104 -4.94 -16.11 14.42
N LYS A 105 -6.16 -15.57 14.26
CA LYS A 105 -7.44 -16.24 14.53
C LYS A 105 -8.06 -16.88 13.28
N SER A 106 -7.35 -16.93 12.16
CA SER A 106 -7.87 -17.38 10.86
C SER A 106 -9.22 -16.71 10.48
N SER A 107 -9.41 -15.44 10.83
CA SER A 107 -10.60 -14.65 10.50
C SER A 107 -10.40 -13.89 9.19
N SER A 108 -11.48 -13.42 8.56
CA SER A 108 -11.40 -12.54 7.39
C SER A 108 -10.72 -11.20 7.73
N PRO A 109 -10.05 -10.53 6.77
CA PRO A 109 -9.41 -9.24 7.00
C PRO A 109 -10.41 -8.16 7.45
N SER A 110 -9.97 -7.28 8.36
CA SER A 110 -10.71 -6.08 8.79
C SER A 110 -10.76 -5.02 7.67
N ALA A 111 -9.67 -4.89 6.92
CA ALA A 111 -9.53 -4.11 5.69
C ALA A 111 -8.42 -4.71 4.82
N SER A 112 -8.24 -4.20 3.59
CA SER A 112 -7.23 -4.69 2.65
C SER A 112 -5.79 -4.43 3.12
N LEU A 113 -5.54 -3.31 3.79
CA LEU A 113 -4.22 -2.90 4.28
C LEU A 113 -3.67 -3.87 5.35
N VAL A 114 -2.49 -4.45 5.12
CA VAL A 114 -1.78 -5.31 6.08
C VAL A 114 -0.33 -4.84 6.24
N GLU A 115 0.31 -5.14 7.36
CA GLU A 115 1.75 -4.92 7.50
C GLU A 115 2.51 -5.73 6.44
N PHE A 116 3.49 -5.09 5.82
CA PHE A 116 4.41 -5.79 4.93
C PHE A 116 5.29 -6.72 5.75
N TYR A 117 5.19 -8.03 5.49
CA TYR A 117 6.03 -9.02 6.12
C TYR A 117 7.17 -9.38 5.17
N TYR A 118 8.40 -9.04 5.56
CA TYR A 118 9.60 -9.54 4.92
C TYR A 118 10.07 -10.78 5.68
N SER A 119 9.76 -11.98 5.19
CA SER A 119 10.55 -13.15 5.58
C SER A 119 11.92 -13.02 4.94
N GLU A 120 12.99 -13.25 5.70
CA GLU A 120 14.34 -13.35 5.15
C GLU A 120 14.32 -14.23 3.89
N THR A 121 14.80 -13.68 2.78
CA THR A 121 14.90 -14.43 1.54
C THR A 121 15.94 -15.52 1.74
N THR A 122 15.53 -16.78 1.75
CA THR A 122 16.43 -17.86 1.33
C THR A 122 16.71 -17.62 -0.15
N MET A 123 17.76 -16.87 -0.44
CA MET A 123 18.36 -16.85 -1.76
C MET A 123 19.00 -18.23 -1.97
N THR A 124 18.19 -19.22 -2.33
CA THR A 124 18.71 -20.35 -3.09
C THR A 124 18.83 -19.87 -4.52
N ASP A 125 20.05 -19.52 -4.91
CA ASP A 125 20.41 -19.45 -6.32
C ASP A 125 19.94 -20.76 -6.96
N PHE A 126 19.01 -20.64 -7.92
CA PHE A 126 18.66 -21.72 -8.82
C PHE A 126 19.54 -21.65 -10.08
N ASP A 127 20.84 -21.45 -9.87
CA ASP A 127 21.87 -21.61 -10.89
C ASP A 127 22.58 -22.96 -10.71
#